data_AF-A0A2V8EFG0-F1
#
_entry.id   AF-A0A2V8EFG0-F1
#
_cell.length_a   1.000
_cell.length_b   1.000
_cell.length_c   1.000
_cell.angle_alpha   90.00
_cell.angle_beta   90.00
_cell.angle_gamma   90.00
#
_symmetry.space_group_name_H-M   'P 1'
#
loop_
_entity.id
_entity.type
_entity.pdbx_description
1 polymer ?
#
loop_
_entity_poly.entity_id
_entity_poly.type
_entity_poly.pdbx_seq_one_letter_code
_entity_poly.pdbx_strand_id
1 'polypeptide(L)'
;MVTRRKKLRRSGRPGADPGVVSEAVGHLLKGYAERGVFRGFSAGQRRGGATTYRMVWHHGRQFRFVLDTTAGLVSFPTLLPEVPSGSPMQRELKAFLGAFETDDVPVHRRIDPAKGQLRITRRAGGLTVGLLVKNGEFEYCTRRLVHLAQEVFLVFLPDGPYYEYRVEKLGLDPNVAWA
;
A
#
# COMPACT_ATOMS: atom_id res chain seq x y z
N MET A 1 -27.45 25.56 27.96
CA MET A 1 -26.92 24.21 28.27
C MET A 1 -25.84 23.89 27.24
N VAL A 2 -24.56 24.11 27.57
CA VAL A 2 -23.44 24.02 26.62
C VAL A 2 -22.64 22.75 26.90
N THR A 3 -22.77 21.74 26.04
CA THR A 3 -22.08 20.46 26.21
C THR A 3 -20.66 20.55 25.64
N ARG A 4 -19.68 20.90 26.49
CA ARG A 4 -18.24 20.78 26.18
C ARG A 4 -17.88 19.31 26.01
N ARG A 5 -17.65 18.86 24.78
CA ARG A 5 -17.04 17.55 24.50
C ARG A 5 -15.59 17.54 25.00
N LYS A 6 -15.37 16.79 26.08
CA LYS A 6 -14.07 16.53 26.71
C LYS A 6 -13.18 15.77 25.72
N LYS A 7 -12.13 16.42 25.22
CA LYS A 7 -11.12 15.84 24.31
C LYS A 7 -10.32 14.80 25.09
N LEU A 8 -10.57 13.52 24.84
CA LEU A 8 -9.83 12.42 25.45
C LEU A 8 -8.41 12.42 24.87
N ARG A 9 -7.46 12.99 25.61
CA ARG A 9 -6.02 12.91 25.28
C ARG A 9 -5.60 11.47 25.47
N ARG A 10 -5.46 10.72 24.39
CA ARG A 10 -4.76 9.43 24.41
C ARG A 10 -3.30 9.69 24.75
N SER A 11 -2.93 9.30 25.96
CA SER A 11 -1.56 9.13 26.42
C SER A 11 -0.84 8.20 25.44
N GLY A 12 0.01 8.77 24.58
CA GLY A 12 0.86 8.01 23.67
C GLY A 12 2.13 7.60 24.40
N ARG A 13 2.41 6.28 24.42
CA ARG A 13 3.78 5.77 24.60
C ARG A 13 4.72 6.56 23.67
N PRO A 14 6.01 6.77 24.02
CA PRO A 14 6.95 7.36 23.10
C PRO A 14 7.02 6.48 21.85
N GLY A 15 6.32 6.89 20.80
CA GLY A 15 6.44 6.29 19.49
C GLY A 15 7.85 6.53 18.98
N ALA A 16 8.41 5.56 18.26
CA ALA A 16 9.69 5.72 17.61
C ALA A 16 9.74 7.06 16.85
N ASP A 17 10.89 7.75 16.93
CA ASP A 17 11.07 9.05 16.28
C ASP A 17 10.66 8.95 14.80
N PRO A 18 9.70 9.77 14.34
CA PRO A 18 9.27 9.79 12.94
C PRO A 18 10.42 9.94 11.93
N GLY A 19 11.53 10.58 12.31
CA GLY A 19 12.75 10.66 11.50
C GLY A 19 13.38 9.28 11.29
N VAL A 20 13.66 8.58 12.39
CA VAL A 20 14.24 7.22 12.39
C VAL A 20 13.35 6.23 11.64
N VAL A 21 12.03 6.29 11.85
CA VAL A 21 11.07 5.44 11.13
C VAL A 21 11.10 5.72 9.62
N SER A 22 11.15 7.00 9.21
CA SER A 22 11.21 7.38 7.80
C SER A 22 12.51 6.93 7.14
N GLU A 23 13.63 6.99 7.86
CA GLU A 23 14.92 6.50 7.38
C GLU A 23 14.90 4.97 7.19
N ALA A 24 14.43 4.22 8.21
CA ALA A 24 14.34 2.76 8.13
C ALA A 24 13.46 2.28 6.97
N VAL A 25 12.26 2.87 6.81
CA VAL A 25 11.37 2.58 5.68
C VAL A 25 12.01 2.98 4.35
N GLY A 26 12.72 4.11 4.30
CA GLY A 26 13.45 4.57 3.13
C GLY A 26 14.54 3.59 2.70
N HIS A 27 15.38 3.13 3.63
CA HIS A 27 16.42 2.12 3.38
C HIS A 27 15.82 0.79 2.89
N LEU A 28 14.72 0.37 3.51
CA LEU A 28 14.02 -0.85 3.14
C LEU A 28 13.49 -0.79 1.68
N LEU A 29 12.83 0.31 1.30
CA LEU A 29 12.33 0.52 -0.06
C LEU A 29 13.46 0.69 -1.08
N LYS A 30 14.55 1.37 -0.71
CA LYS A 30 15.76 1.46 -1.54
C LYS A 30 16.35 0.08 -1.81
N GLY A 31 16.39 -0.80 -0.80
CA GLY A 31 16.85 -2.17 -0.96
C GLY A 31 16.03 -2.99 -1.96
N TYR A 32 14.73 -2.70 -2.14
CA TYR A 32 13.96 -3.32 -3.23
C TYR A 32 14.40 -2.83 -4.61
N ALA A 33 14.77 -1.56 -4.75
CA ALA A 33 15.31 -1.04 -6.02
C ALA A 33 16.70 -1.62 -6.32
N GLU A 34 17.57 -1.71 -5.32
CA GLU A 34 18.91 -2.29 -5.45
C GLU A 34 18.86 -3.78 -5.85
N ARG A 35 17.81 -4.51 -5.44
CA ARG A 35 17.54 -5.89 -5.87
C ARG A 35 16.78 -6.01 -7.20
N GLY A 36 16.51 -4.90 -7.88
CA GLY A 36 15.80 -4.89 -9.17
C GLY A 36 14.29 -5.13 -9.08
N VAL A 37 13.70 -5.21 -7.88
CA VAL A 37 12.23 -5.29 -7.72
C VAL A 37 11.58 -4.00 -8.21
N PHE A 38 12.13 -2.86 -7.82
CA PHE A 38 11.78 -1.56 -8.41
C PHE A 38 12.84 -1.18 -9.44
N ARG A 39 12.43 -0.68 -10.61
CA ARG A 39 13.34 -0.16 -11.65
C ARG A 39 13.90 1.23 -11.31
N GLY A 40 13.29 1.93 -10.35
CA GLY A 40 13.74 3.23 -9.89
C GLY A 40 13.16 3.56 -8.53
N PHE A 41 13.85 4.40 -7.76
CA PHE A 41 13.44 4.81 -6.42
C PHE A 41 13.92 6.24 -6.13
N SER A 42 13.06 7.04 -5.50
CA SER A 42 13.41 8.32 -4.90
C SER A 42 12.63 8.57 -3.62
N ALA A 43 13.32 9.09 -2.60
CA ALA A 43 12.68 9.54 -1.37
C ALA A 43 12.30 11.02 -1.50
N GLY A 44 11.04 11.34 -1.17
CA GLY A 44 10.58 12.72 -1.05
C GLY A 44 10.85 13.28 0.35
N GLN A 45 10.72 14.59 0.49
CA GLN A 45 10.82 15.25 1.79
C GLN A 45 9.61 14.94 2.68
N ARG A 46 9.87 14.82 3.99
CA ARG A 46 8.82 14.71 5.02
C ARG A 46 8.00 16.00 5.08
N ARG A 47 6.67 15.89 4.99
CA ARG A 47 5.72 17.01 5.15
C ARG A 47 4.54 16.57 6.00
N GLY A 48 4.24 17.33 7.06
CA GLY A 48 3.07 17.07 7.91
C GLY A 48 3.03 15.69 8.58
N GLY A 49 4.20 15.12 8.91
CA GLY A 49 4.29 13.76 9.48
C GLY A 49 4.16 12.62 8.47
N ALA A 50 4.09 12.95 7.17
CA ALA A 50 4.12 11.96 6.10
C ALA A 50 5.38 12.09 5.24
N THR A 51 5.90 10.95 4.80
CA THR A 51 7.01 10.84 3.85
C THR A 51 6.49 10.10 2.61
N THR A 52 6.69 10.70 1.44
CA THR A 52 6.29 10.09 0.16
C THR A 52 7.54 9.57 -0.55
N TYR A 53 7.53 8.30 -0.91
CA TYR A 53 8.53 7.68 -1.77
C TYR A 53 7.92 7.46 -3.14
N ARG A 54 8.73 7.58 -4.18
CA ARG A 54 8.36 7.30 -5.57
C ARG A 54 9.20 6.17 -6.10
N MET A 55 8.58 5.27 -6.83
CA MET A 55 9.26 4.13 -7.42
C MET A 55 8.72 3.86 -8.82
N VAL A 56 9.59 3.38 -9.70
CA VAL A 56 9.19 2.86 -11.01
C VAL A 56 9.06 1.36 -10.86
N TRP A 57 7.87 0.83 -11.10
CA TRP A 57 7.54 -0.56 -10.91
C TRP A 57 6.52 -1.03 -11.94
N HIS A 58 6.18 -2.32 -11.96
CA HIS A 58 5.19 -2.96 -12.85
C HIS A 58 4.96 -2.24 -14.19
N HIS A 59 5.70 -2.66 -15.22
CA HIS A 59 5.63 -2.11 -16.58
C HIS A 59 6.04 -0.64 -16.68
N GLY A 60 7.05 -0.22 -15.91
CA GLY A 60 7.62 1.13 -16.00
C GLY A 60 6.72 2.24 -15.42
N ARG A 61 5.65 1.87 -14.71
CA ARG A 61 4.71 2.83 -14.11
C ARG A 61 5.27 3.41 -12.83
N GLN A 62 4.98 4.69 -12.59
CA GLN A 62 5.38 5.35 -11.36
C GLN A 62 4.34 5.14 -10.26
N PHE A 63 4.78 4.58 -9.14
CA PHE A 63 3.98 4.43 -7.92
C PHE A 63 4.42 5.43 -6.87
N ARG A 64 3.49 5.76 -5.97
CA ARG A 64 3.78 6.46 -4.72
C ARG A 64 3.56 5.50 -3.56
N PHE A 65 4.49 5.50 -2.62
CA PHE A 65 4.34 4.88 -1.32
C PHE A 65 4.32 6.00 -0.28
N VAL A 66 3.34 6.01 0.60
CA VAL A 66 3.20 7.03 1.64
C VAL A 66 3.30 6.37 2.99
N LEU A 67 4.29 6.79 3.76
CA LEU A 67 4.42 6.57 5.18
C LEU A 67 3.81 7.77 5.90
N ASP A 68 2.81 7.56 6.74
CA ASP A 68 2.25 8.56 7.65
C ASP A 68 2.46 8.08 9.09
N THR A 69 3.46 8.66 9.77
CA THR A 69 3.81 8.25 11.14
C THR A 69 2.81 8.78 12.16
N THR A 70 2.07 9.84 11.83
CA THR A 70 1.05 10.44 12.71
C THR A 70 -0.21 9.57 12.71
N ALA A 71 -0.62 9.11 11.53
CA ALA A 71 -1.75 8.20 11.38
C ALA A 71 -1.39 6.73 11.65
N GLY A 72 -0.09 6.41 11.70
CA GLY A 72 0.39 5.03 11.77
C GLY A 72 -0.02 4.23 10.54
N LEU A 73 0.17 4.77 9.34
CA LEU A 73 -0.30 4.18 8.09
C LEU A 73 0.83 4.09 7.08
N VAL A 74 0.97 2.94 6.43
CA VAL A 74 1.72 2.81 5.17
C VAL A 74 0.73 2.51 4.05
N SER A 75 0.91 3.12 2.88
CA SER A 75 -0.05 2.97 1.78
C SER A 75 0.57 3.15 0.40
N PHE A 76 -0.05 2.51 -0.60
CA PHE A 76 0.04 2.90 -2.00
C PHE A 76 -1.21 3.69 -2.36
N PRO A 77 -1.14 5.04 -2.38
CA PRO A 77 -2.25 5.84 -2.87
C PRO A 77 -2.46 5.54 -4.35
N THR A 78 -3.68 5.13 -4.71
CA THR A 78 -4.01 4.77 -6.10
C THR A 78 -3.15 3.61 -6.63
N LEU A 79 -3.14 2.47 -5.93
CA LEU A 79 -2.51 1.25 -6.42
C LEU A 79 -3.16 0.80 -7.74
N LEU A 80 -4.50 0.82 -7.79
CA LEU A 80 -5.29 0.59 -8.99
C LEU A 80 -6.05 1.87 -9.36
N PRO A 81 -5.70 2.56 -10.46
CA PRO A 81 -6.38 3.76 -10.89
C PRO A 81 -7.79 3.48 -11.42
N GLU A 82 -8.66 4.48 -11.33
CA GLU A 82 -9.94 4.52 -12.06
C GLU A 82 -10.92 3.35 -11.84
N VAL A 83 -10.73 2.53 -10.80
CA VAL A 83 -11.68 1.46 -10.48
C VAL A 83 -13.03 2.06 -10.05
N PRO A 84 -14.15 1.74 -10.75
CA PRO A 84 -15.46 2.30 -10.42
C PRO A 84 -15.94 1.86 -9.03
N SER A 85 -16.66 2.75 -8.35
CA SER A 85 -17.23 2.46 -7.04
C SER A 85 -18.33 1.40 -7.15
N GLY A 86 -18.30 0.39 -6.28
CA GLY A 86 -19.28 -0.71 -6.30
C GLY A 86 -19.07 -1.73 -7.42
N SER A 87 -18.02 -1.58 -8.24
CA SER A 87 -17.70 -2.53 -9.30
C SER A 87 -17.38 -3.94 -8.75
N PRO A 88 -17.59 -5.00 -9.55
CA PRO A 88 -17.13 -6.34 -9.22
C PRO A 88 -15.65 -6.37 -8.84
N MET A 89 -14.79 -5.70 -9.63
CA MET A 89 -13.35 -5.56 -9.35
C MET A 89 -13.04 -5.01 -7.96
N GLN A 90 -13.75 -3.98 -7.52
CA GLN A 90 -13.53 -3.43 -6.18
C GLN A 90 -13.87 -4.47 -5.09
N ARG A 91 -14.97 -5.20 -5.24
CA ARG A 91 -15.40 -6.20 -4.25
C ARG A 91 -14.46 -7.40 -4.24
N GLU A 92 -14.10 -7.90 -5.41
CA GLU A 92 -13.21 -9.04 -5.58
C GLU A 92 -11.80 -8.72 -5.10
N LEU A 93 -11.27 -7.52 -5.37
CA LEU A 93 -9.97 -7.11 -4.82
C LEU A 93 -10.01 -7.05 -3.28
N LYS A 94 -11.11 -6.56 -2.71
CA LYS A 94 -11.28 -6.55 -1.25
C LYS A 94 -11.32 -7.96 -0.67
N ALA A 95 -12.01 -8.89 -1.32
CA ALA A 95 -12.05 -10.29 -0.90
C ALA A 95 -10.66 -10.94 -1.04
N PHE A 96 -10.00 -10.76 -2.19
CA PHE A 96 -8.68 -11.28 -2.48
C PHE A 96 -7.64 -10.82 -1.45
N LEU A 97 -7.54 -9.52 -1.20
CA LEU A 97 -6.61 -9.01 -0.20
C LEU A 97 -7.06 -9.33 1.24
N GLY A 98 -8.36 -9.41 1.49
CA GLY A 98 -8.93 -9.80 2.78
C GLY A 98 -8.54 -11.21 3.21
N ALA A 99 -8.34 -12.14 2.26
CA ALA A 99 -7.87 -13.50 2.54
C ALA A 99 -6.47 -13.52 3.21
N PHE A 100 -5.65 -12.48 3.02
CA PHE A 100 -4.37 -12.38 3.73
C PHE A 100 -4.52 -12.03 5.22
N GLU A 101 -5.73 -11.74 5.71
CA GLU A 101 -6.03 -11.59 7.14
C GLU A 101 -6.71 -12.83 7.73
N THR A 102 -7.04 -13.85 6.93
CA THR A 102 -7.79 -15.04 7.36
C THR A 102 -6.91 -16.28 7.44
N ASP A 103 -7.48 -17.36 7.98
CA ASP A 103 -6.81 -18.66 8.07
C ASP A 103 -6.62 -19.36 6.72
N ASP A 104 -7.24 -18.84 5.66
CA ASP A 104 -7.22 -19.42 4.31
C ASP A 104 -5.84 -19.32 3.65
N VAL A 105 -4.99 -18.41 4.13
CA VAL A 105 -3.63 -18.21 3.65
C VAL A 105 -2.62 -18.73 4.69
N PRO A 106 -1.55 -19.46 4.27
CA PRO A 106 -0.53 -19.95 5.19
C PRO A 106 0.08 -18.85 6.06
N VAL A 107 0.42 -19.17 7.30
CA VAL A 107 0.89 -18.22 8.33
C VAL A 107 2.00 -17.28 7.82
N HIS A 108 2.96 -17.80 7.05
CA HIS A 108 4.08 -16.99 6.53
C HIS A 108 3.64 -15.96 5.47
N ARG A 109 2.53 -16.21 4.76
CA ARG A 109 1.93 -15.28 3.79
C ARG A 109 0.91 -14.33 4.44
N ARG A 110 0.35 -14.69 5.59
CA ARG A 110 -0.67 -13.91 6.30
C ARG A 110 -0.13 -12.60 6.89
N ILE A 111 -1.01 -11.61 6.99
CA ILE A 111 -0.80 -10.40 7.77
C ILE A 111 -0.97 -10.75 9.25
N ASP A 112 0.11 -10.64 10.03
CA ASP A 112 0.04 -10.71 11.48
C ASP A 112 -0.85 -9.58 12.04
N PRO A 113 -2.00 -9.91 12.67
CA PRO A 113 -2.94 -8.92 13.19
C PRO A 113 -2.40 -8.15 14.40
N ALA A 114 -1.32 -8.61 15.05
CA ALA A 114 -0.64 -7.86 16.11
C ALA A 114 0.25 -6.73 15.56
N LYS A 115 0.64 -6.83 14.27
CA LYS A 115 1.56 -5.89 13.62
C LYS A 115 0.87 -4.93 12.66
N GLY A 116 -0.15 -5.40 11.95
CA GLY A 116 -0.84 -4.62 10.93
C GLY A 116 -2.34 -4.90 10.84
N GLN A 117 -3.05 -4.04 10.11
CA GLN A 117 -4.42 -4.27 9.68
C GLN A 117 -4.63 -3.69 8.28
N LEU A 118 -5.16 -4.48 7.36
CA LEU A 118 -5.46 -4.08 5.99
C LEU A 118 -6.49 -2.96 5.94
N ARG A 119 -6.22 -1.99 5.06
CA ARG A 119 -7.12 -0.88 4.76
C ARG A 119 -7.19 -0.69 3.26
N ILE A 120 -8.37 -0.91 2.70
CA ILE A 120 -8.67 -0.64 1.30
C ILE A 120 -9.68 0.49 1.26
N THR A 121 -9.26 1.63 0.73
CA THR A 121 -10.10 2.82 0.63
C THR A 121 -10.14 3.30 -0.81
N ARG A 122 -11.21 3.99 -1.18
CA ARG A 122 -11.27 4.69 -2.47
C ARG A 122 -11.04 6.17 -2.21
N ARG A 123 -10.19 6.79 -3.02
CA ARG A 123 -10.04 8.26 -3.08
C ARG A 123 -10.18 8.71 -4.53
N ALA A 124 -10.31 10.01 -4.76
CA ALA A 124 -10.27 10.56 -6.11
C ALA A 124 -8.98 10.07 -6.81
N GLY A 125 -9.14 9.33 -7.90
CA GLY A 125 -8.05 8.70 -8.65
C GLY A 125 -8.01 7.17 -8.62
N GLY A 126 -8.60 6.49 -7.63
CA GLY A 126 -8.66 5.01 -7.61
C GLY A 126 -8.65 4.37 -6.23
N LEU A 127 -8.20 3.12 -6.16
CA LEU A 127 -8.12 2.35 -4.92
C LEU A 127 -6.77 2.55 -4.24
N THR A 128 -6.82 2.99 -2.99
CA THR A 128 -5.69 3.04 -2.07
C THR A 128 -5.69 1.76 -1.24
N VAL A 129 -4.54 1.07 -1.25
CA VAL A 129 -4.29 -0.08 -0.38
C VAL A 129 -3.24 0.33 0.64
N GLY A 130 -3.47 0.00 1.90
CA GLY A 130 -2.53 0.30 2.97
C GLY A 130 -2.67 -0.63 4.17
N LEU A 131 -1.74 -0.49 5.10
CA LEU A 131 -1.75 -1.18 6.38
C LEU A 131 -1.70 -0.16 7.51
N LEU A 132 -2.70 -0.21 8.39
CA LEU A 132 -2.64 0.46 9.68
C LEU A 132 -1.63 -0.28 10.56
N VAL A 133 -0.58 0.43 10.96
CA VAL A 133 0.55 -0.07 11.72
C VAL A 133 0.17 -0.17 13.20
N LYS A 134 0.45 -1.32 13.80
CA LYS A 134 0.30 -1.56 15.24
C LYS A 134 1.68 -1.72 15.86
N ASN A 135 1.81 -1.31 17.12
CA ASN A 135 3.04 -1.48 17.91
C ASN A 135 4.33 -0.93 17.26
N GLY A 136 4.22 0.02 16.33
CA GLY A 136 5.39 0.62 15.65
C GLY A 136 6.01 -0.26 14.56
N GLU A 137 5.33 -1.32 14.12
CA GLU A 137 5.79 -2.31 13.13
C GLU A 137 5.78 -1.78 11.68
N PHE A 138 6.37 -0.60 11.46
CA PHE A 138 6.37 0.10 10.17
C PHE A 138 7.13 -0.68 9.09
N GLU A 139 8.31 -1.22 9.41
CA GLU A 139 9.09 -2.01 8.46
C GLU A 139 8.38 -3.28 8.03
N TYR A 140 7.77 -4.00 8.98
CA TYR A 140 6.97 -5.19 8.70
C TYR A 140 5.80 -4.84 7.76
N CYS A 141 5.02 -3.81 8.11
CA CYS A 141 3.90 -3.38 7.29
C CYS A 141 4.36 -2.90 5.91
N THR A 142 5.54 -2.28 5.81
CA THR A 142 6.12 -1.86 4.53
C THR A 142 6.43 -3.07 3.64
N ARG A 143 7.16 -4.07 4.15
CA ARG A 143 7.47 -5.30 3.40
C ARG A 143 6.18 -6.00 2.97
N ARG A 144 5.24 -6.15 3.90
CA ARG A 144 3.98 -6.82 3.64
C ARG A 144 3.14 -6.07 2.61
N LEU A 145 3.08 -4.74 2.65
CA LEU A 145 2.33 -3.95 1.68
C LEU A 145 2.93 -4.02 0.27
N VAL A 146 4.27 -4.01 0.15
CA VAL A 146 4.94 -4.26 -1.14
C VAL A 146 4.57 -5.64 -1.67
N HIS A 147 4.61 -6.67 -0.81
CA HIS A 147 4.19 -8.02 -1.21
C HIS A 147 2.73 -8.07 -1.67
N LEU A 148 1.79 -7.49 -0.92
CA LEU A 148 0.38 -7.43 -1.32
C LEU A 148 0.20 -6.70 -2.66
N ALA A 149 0.92 -5.60 -2.89
CA ALA A 149 0.88 -4.92 -4.17
C ALA A 149 1.37 -5.82 -5.31
N GLN A 150 2.47 -6.57 -5.10
CA GLN A 150 2.97 -7.55 -6.07
C GLN A 150 1.91 -8.62 -6.38
N GLU A 151 1.24 -9.17 -5.37
CA GLU A 151 0.17 -10.17 -5.53
C GLU A 151 -1.00 -9.62 -6.37
N VAL A 152 -1.33 -8.33 -6.23
CA VAL A 152 -2.35 -7.69 -7.07
C VAL A 152 -1.94 -7.74 -8.55
N PHE A 153 -0.70 -7.39 -8.87
CA PHE A 153 -0.25 -7.32 -10.27
C PHE A 153 0.11 -8.67 -10.89
N LEU A 154 0.53 -9.65 -10.08
CA LEU A 154 0.95 -10.96 -10.59
C LEU A 154 -0.12 -12.05 -10.51
N VAL A 155 -1.12 -11.90 -9.64
CA VAL A 155 -2.14 -12.94 -9.41
C VAL A 155 -3.53 -12.39 -9.67
N PHE A 156 -3.97 -11.37 -8.92
CA PHE A 156 -5.33 -10.87 -9.03
C PHE A 156 -5.69 -10.35 -10.43
N LEU A 157 -4.83 -9.49 -11.01
CA LEU A 157 -5.10 -8.92 -12.33
C LEU A 157 -4.93 -9.94 -13.48
N PRO A 158 -3.91 -10.82 -13.48
CA PRO A 158 -3.78 -11.85 -14.52
C PRO A 158 -4.85 -12.95 -14.48
N ASP A 159 -5.22 -13.43 -13.29
CA ASP A 159 -6.15 -14.56 -13.14
C ASP A 159 -7.63 -14.12 -13.21
N GLY A 160 -7.90 -12.84 -12.97
CA GLY A 160 -9.25 -12.27 -13.07
C GLY A 160 -9.66 -11.85 -14.49
N PRO A 161 -10.96 -11.55 -14.72
CA PRO A 161 -11.49 -11.09 -16.00
C PRO A 161 -11.16 -9.61 -16.29
N TYR A 162 -9.92 -9.19 -16.03
CA TYR A 162 -9.50 -7.78 -16.00
C TYR A 162 -8.55 -7.41 -17.13
N TYR A 163 -8.63 -8.11 -18.26
CA TYR A 163 -7.80 -7.86 -19.43
C TYR A 163 -7.98 -6.43 -19.98
N GLU A 164 -9.23 -6.03 -20.27
CA GLU A 164 -9.53 -4.68 -20.80
C GLU A 164 -9.05 -3.59 -19.84
N TYR A 165 -9.27 -3.76 -18.54
CA TYR A 165 -8.76 -2.83 -17.53
C TYR A 165 -7.23 -2.74 -17.53
N ARG A 166 -6.52 -3.87 -17.66
CA ARG A 166 -5.06 -3.90 -17.76
C ARG A 166 -4.58 -3.11 -18.98
N VAL A 167 -5.23 -3.28 -20.13
CA VAL A 167 -4.91 -2.53 -21.35
C VAL A 167 -5.21 -1.04 -21.18
N GLU A 168 -6.47 -0.69 -20.91
CA GLU A 168 -6.94 0.70 -20.96
C GLU A 168 -6.42 1.56 -19.82
N LYS A 169 -6.40 1.03 -18.59
CA LYS A 169 -6.13 1.81 -17.38
C LYS A 169 -4.71 1.68 -16.88
N LEU A 170 -4.04 0.59 -17.26
CA LEU A 170 -2.66 0.33 -16.85
C LEU A 170 -1.67 0.40 -18.03
N GLY A 171 -2.14 0.49 -19.28
CA GLY A 171 -1.28 0.52 -20.47
C GLY A 171 -0.59 -0.81 -20.73
N LEU A 172 -1.18 -1.92 -20.26
CA LEU A 172 -0.60 -3.26 -20.34
C LEU A 172 -1.20 -4.01 -21.52
N ASP A 173 -0.87 -3.56 -22.73
CA ASP A 173 -1.18 -4.33 -23.92
C ASP A 173 -0.03 -5.34 -24.19
N PRO A 174 -0.32 -6.66 -24.17
CA PRO A 174 0.69 -7.68 -24.48
C PRO A 174 1.19 -7.62 -25.93
N ASN A 175 0.49 -6.93 -26.84
CA ASN A 175 0.86 -6.84 -28.26
C ASN A 175 1.81 -5.68 -28.60
N VAL A 176 2.15 -4.81 -27.65
CA VAL A 176 3.07 -3.67 -27.88
C VAL A 176 4.54 -4.08 -27.81
N ALA A 177 4.85 -5.36 -27.64
CA ALA A 177 6.23 -5.87 -27.58
C ALA A 177 6.95 -5.89 -28.95
N TRP A 178 6.29 -5.51 -30.06
CA TRP A 178 6.86 -5.54 -31.41
C TRP A 178 6.59 -4.29 -32.27
N ALA A 179 6.44 -3.10 -31.67
CA ALA A 179 6.40 -1.84 -32.40
C ALA A 179 7.66 -1.00 -32.16
#